data_AF-A0A7S2FRR4-F1
#
_entry.id   AF-A0A7S2FRR4-F1
#
_cell.length_a   1.000
_cell.length_b   1.000
_cell.length_c   1.000
_cell.angle_alpha   90.00
_cell.angle_beta   90.00
_cell.angle_gamma   90.00
#
_symmetry.space_group_name_H-M   'P 1'
#
loop_
_entity.id
_entity.type
_entity.pdbx_description
1 polymer ?
#
loop_
_entity_poly.entity_id
_entity_poly.type
_entity_poly.pdbx_seq_one_letter_code
_entity_poly.pdbx_strand_id
1 'polypeptide(L)'
;YQRREGHCNVPASHVEDGAKLGTWLSTQRKRYQARSMDEAERKKKQASPLADEEVRRLEGLGVKWDVLAETWEANFGLLEVYQRREGHCNVPASHVEDGAKLGTWLSTQRKRYQARSMDEAERKKRKVSALADEEIRWLEGLGVKWDVFAETWEAN
;
A
#
# COMPACT_ATOMS: atom_id res chain seq x y z
N TYR A 1 7.96 13.53 -14.59
CA TYR A 1 7.24 12.85 -13.49
C TYR A 1 7.44 13.47 -12.09
N GLN A 2 8.48 13.13 -11.31
CA GLN A 2 8.59 13.53 -9.87
C GLN A 2 8.36 15.03 -9.61
N ARG A 3 8.98 15.92 -10.38
CA ARG A 3 8.80 17.38 -10.24
C ARG A 3 7.36 17.85 -10.47
N ARG A 4 6.57 17.09 -11.23
CA ARG A 4 5.17 17.40 -11.56
C ARG A 4 4.20 16.76 -10.56
N GLU A 5 4.46 15.51 -10.17
CA GLU A 5 3.55 14.73 -9.31
C GLU A 5 3.92 14.79 -7.82
N GLY A 6 5.06 15.38 -7.46
CA GLY A 6 5.58 15.41 -6.08
C GLY A 6 6.09 14.06 -5.56
N HIS A 7 5.81 12.96 -6.26
CA HIS A 7 6.22 11.59 -5.88
C HIS A 7 6.77 10.78 -7.06
N CYS A 8 7.48 9.69 -6.75
CA CYS A 8 8.01 8.73 -7.73
C CYS A 8 7.14 7.46 -7.87
N ASN A 9 5.97 7.43 -7.23
CA ASN A 9 5.01 6.35 -7.44
C ASN A 9 4.34 6.48 -8.82
N VAL A 10 4.94 5.84 -9.82
CA VAL A 10 4.45 5.82 -11.20
C VAL A 10 3.51 4.62 -11.38
N PRO A 11 2.23 4.82 -11.78
CA PRO A 11 1.29 3.74 -12.09
C PRO A 11 1.84 2.80 -13.17
N ALA A 12 1.57 1.50 -13.06
CA ALA A 12 2.15 0.49 -13.98
C ALA A 12 1.84 0.74 -15.47
N SER A 13 0.68 1.35 -15.76
CA SER A 13 0.23 1.72 -17.10
C SER A 13 0.75 3.08 -17.59
N HIS A 14 1.44 3.86 -16.75
CA HIS A 14 1.87 5.21 -17.09
C HIS A 14 2.96 5.22 -18.15
N VAL A 15 2.80 6.12 -19.12
CA VAL A 15 3.75 6.41 -20.19
C VAL A 15 4.15 7.88 -20.07
N GLU A 16 5.45 8.15 -20.04
CA GLU A 16 6.02 9.50 -20.02
C GLU A 16 6.84 9.67 -21.31
N ASP A 17 6.48 10.64 -22.16
CA ASP A 17 7.20 10.95 -23.41
C ASP A 17 7.47 9.72 -24.30
N GLY A 18 6.47 8.84 -24.43
CA GLY A 18 6.56 7.60 -25.20
C GLY A 18 7.28 6.44 -24.50
N ALA A 19 7.90 6.67 -23.34
CA ALA A 19 8.51 5.64 -22.53
C ALA A 19 7.51 5.04 -21.53
N LYS A 20 7.42 3.70 -21.47
CA LYS A 20 6.59 2.96 -20.49
C LYS A 20 7.19 3.02 -19.09
N LEU A 21 7.24 4.21 -18.51
CA LEU A 21 7.93 4.50 -17.25
C LEU A 21 7.38 3.64 -16.09
N GLY A 22 6.06 3.42 -16.04
CA GLY A 22 5.44 2.58 -15.01
C GLY A 22 5.85 1.12 -15.07
N THR A 23 5.90 0.57 -16.29
CA THR A 23 6.37 -0.80 -16.53
C THR A 23 7.85 -0.92 -16.22
N TRP A 24 8.66 0.06 -16.63
CA TRP A 24 10.09 0.08 -16.33
C TRP A 24 10.37 0.14 -14.82
N LEU A 25 9.67 1.00 -14.08
CA LEU A 25 9.83 1.12 -12.63
C LEU A 25 9.41 -0.16 -11.90
N SER A 26 8.36 -0.83 -12.39
CA SER A 26 7.95 -2.15 -11.90
C SER A 26 9.04 -3.20 -12.10
N THR A 27 9.77 -3.15 -13.21
CA THR A 27 10.94 -4.01 -13.45
C THR A 27 12.08 -3.68 -12.47
N GLN A 28 12.38 -2.40 -12.25
CA GLN A 28 13.44 -2.02 -11.29
C GLN A 28 13.13 -2.49 -9.87
N ARG A 29 11.87 -2.41 -9.42
CA ARG A 29 11.45 -2.92 -8.10
C ARG A 29 11.63 -4.44 -7.97
N LYS A 30 11.37 -5.21 -9.04
CA LYS A 30 11.66 -6.66 -9.06
C LYS A 30 13.16 -6.95 -8.99
N ARG A 31 13.98 -6.17 -9.71
CA ARG A 31 15.45 -6.28 -9.65
C ARG A 31 15.99 -5.90 -8.27
N TYR A 32 15.36 -4.93 -7.59
CA TYR A 32 15.70 -4.60 -6.20
C TYR A 32 15.43 -5.77 -5.25
N GLN A 33 14.24 -6.36 -5.31
CA GLN A 33 13.87 -7.55 -4.52
C GLN A 33 14.82 -8.73 -4.76
N ALA A 34 15.36 -8.86 -5.98
CA ALA A 34 16.32 -9.91 -6.28
C ALA A 34 17.62 -9.81 -5.48
N ARG A 35 17.96 -8.66 -4.89
CA ARG A 35 19.13 -8.49 -4.03
C ARG A 35 19.05 -9.31 -2.73
N SER A 36 17.84 -9.63 -2.25
CA SER A 36 17.65 -10.46 -1.05
C SER A 36 17.47 -11.96 -1.37
N MET A 37 17.34 -12.33 -2.64
CA MET A 37 17.23 -13.74 -3.06
C MET A 37 18.60 -14.43 -3.04
N ASP A 38 18.63 -15.73 -2.79
CA ASP A 38 19.84 -16.54 -2.98
C ASP A 38 20.16 -16.79 -4.47
N GLU A 39 21.33 -17.35 -4.76
CA GLU A 39 21.80 -17.58 -6.13
C GLU A 39 20.93 -18.59 -6.89
N ALA A 40 20.47 -19.66 -6.22
CA ALA A 40 19.67 -20.71 -6.85
C ALA A 40 18.29 -20.15 -7.28
N GLU A 41 17.66 -19.34 -6.42
CA GLU A 41 16.42 -18.65 -6.71
C GLU A 41 16.58 -17.62 -7.83
N ARG A 42 17.66 -16.82 -7.81
CA ARG A 42 17.96 -15.85 -8.88
C ARG A 42 18.12 -16.55 -10.22
N LYS A 43 18.86 -17.66 -10.26
CA LYS A 43 19.08 -18.45 -11.48
C LYS A 43 17.77 -19.05 -12.01
N LYS A 44 16.95 -19.62 -11.11
CA LYS A 44 15.62 -20.17 -11.46
C LYS A 44 14.69 -19.09 -12.05
N LYS A 45 14.69 -17.89 -11.47
CA LYS A 45 13.85 -16.76 -11.91
C LYS A 45 14.48 -15.92 -13.01
N GLN A 46 15.71 -16.25 -13.44
CA GLN A 46 16.53 -15.44 -14.35
C GLN A 46 16.57 -13.96 -13.92
N ALA A 47 16.65 -13.73 -12.62
CA ALA A 47 16.59 -12.40 -12.04
C ALA A 47 17.97 -11.76 -12.00
N SER A 48 18.09 -10.56 -12.57
CA SER A 48 19.31 -9.74 -12.49
C SER A 48 19.13 -8.67 -11.41
N PRO A 49 19.82 -8.77 -10.25
CA PRO A 49 19.68 -7.79 -9.18
C PRO A 49 20.21 -6.42 -9.59
N LEU A 50 19.68 -5.36 -8.99
CA LEU A 50 20.24 -4.02 -9.12
C LEU A 50 21.62 -3.94 -8.46
N ALA A 51 22.57 -3.29 -9.14
CA ALA A 51 23.84 -2.91 -8.54
C ALA A 51 23.65 -1.77 -7.54
N ASP A 52 24.55 -1.65 -6.57
CA ASP A 52 24.44 -0.64 -5.50
C ASP A 52 24.43 0.80 -6.04
N GLU A 53 25.17 1.08 -7.12
CA GLU A 53 25.17 2.39 -7.78
C GLU A 53 23.80 2.71 -8.41
N GLU A 54 23.17 1.73 -9.07
CA GLU A 54 21.82 1.90 -9.64
C GLU A 54 20.79 2.17 -8.52
N VAL A 55 20.90 1.47 -7.39
CA VAL A 55 20.06 1.69 -6.21
C VAL A 55 20.22 3.12 -5.70
N ARG A 56 21.47 3.55 -5.43
CA ARG A 56 21.76 4.90 -4.94
C ARG A 56 21.23 5.99 -5.87
N ARG A 57 21.36 5.80 -7.18
CA ARG A 57 20.85 6.76 -8.16
C ARG A 57 19.33 6.86 -8.12
N LEU A 58 18.63 5.73 -8.00
CA LEU A 58 17.16 5.70 -7.95
C LEU A 58 16.63 6.26 -6.62
N GLU A 59 17.28 5.94 -5.51
CA GLU A 59 16.97 6.52 -4.19
C GLU A 59 17.24 8.03 -4.15
N GLY A 60 18.32 8.50 -4.79
CA GLY A 60 18.61 9.92 -4.95
C GLY A 60 17.55 10.67 -5.78
N LEU A 61 16.81 9.95 -6.63
CA LEU A 61 15.63 10.46 -7.34
C LEU A 61 14.34 10.29 -6.52
N GLY A 62 14.40 9.82 -5.28
CA GLY A 62 13.24 9.60 -4.42
C GLY A 62 12.41 8.36 -4.77
N VAL A 63 12.94 7.41 -5.54
CA VAL A 63 12.24 6.14 -5.80
C VAL A 63 12.12 5.36 -4.51
N LYS A 64 10.88 4.97 -4.17
CA LYS A 64 10.59 4.06 -3.06
C LYS A 64 10.43 2.63 -3.58
N TRP A 65 11.05 1.70 -2.86
CA TRP A 65 11.03 0.27 -3.18
C TRP A 65 9.77 -0.43 -2.67
N ASP A 66 9.28 -0.03 -1.50
CA ASP A 66 7.99 -0.49 -0.95
C ASP A 66 6.89 0.55 -1.20
N VAL A 67 6.22 0.37 -2.33
CA VAL A 67 5.11 1.22 -2.78
C VAL A 67 3.89 1.06 -1.89
N LEU A 68 3.68 -0.15 -1.38
CA LEU A 68 2.49 -0.47 -0.60
C LEU A 68 2.60 0.19 0.77
N ALA A 69 3.79 0.14 1.39
CA ALA A 69 4.07 0.88 2.62
C ALA A 69 3.88 2.39 2.43
N GLU A 70 4.49 2.99 1.39
CA GLU A 70 4.34 4.42 1.11
C GLU A 70 2.86 4.82 0.87
N THR A 71 2.13 4.02 0.08
CA THR A 71 0.71 4.26 -0.17
C THR A 71 -0.11 4.11 1.11
N TRP A 72 0.27 3.18 1.98
CA TRP A 72 -0.38 2.99 3.27
C TRP A 72 -0.18 4.20 4.18
N GLU A 73 1.07 4.66 4.35
CA GLU A 73 1.41 5.84 5.17
C GLU A 73 0.72 7.11 4.67
N ALA A 74 0.71 7.33 3.34
CA ALA A 74 0.01 8.47 2.75
C ALA A 74 -1.49 8.44 3.04
N ASN A 75 -2.16 7.29 2.85
CA ASN A 75 -3.59 7.18 3.15
C ASN A 75 -3.89 7.26 4.66
N PHE A 76 -2.98 6.78 5.51
CA PHE A 76 -3.08 6.94 6.95
C PHE A 76 -3.06 8.41 7.35
N GLY A 77 -2.12 9.21 6.82
CA GLY A 77 -2.09 10.66 7.05
C GLY A 77 -3.36 11.37 6.57
N LEU A 78 -3.92 10.95 5.43
CA LEU A 78 -5.21 11.47 4.96
C LEU A 78 -6.37 11.09 5.88
N LEU A 79 -6.34 9.89 6.48
CA LEU A 79 -7.31 9.48 7.49
C LEU A 79 -7.18 10.32 8.77
N GLU A 80 -5.97 10.67 9.21
CA GLU A 80 -5.76 11.59 10.34
C GLU A 80 -6.38 12.96 10.07
N VAL A 81 -6.17 13.50 8.87
CA VAL A 81 -6.76 14.78 8.46
C VAL A 81 -8.29 14.70 8.45
N TYR A 82 -8.84 13.62 7.88
CA TYR A 82 -10.28 13.37 7.87
C TYR A 82 -10.84 13.28 9.30
N GLN A 83 -10.17 12.53 10.18
CA GLN A 83 -10.59 12.36 11.57
C GLN A 83 -10.57 13.68 12.34
N ARG A 84 -9.54 14.52 12.14
CA ARG A 84 -9.48 15.85 12.77
C ARG A 84 -10.59 16.78 12.27
N ARG A 85 -11.01 16.64 11.02
CA ARG A 85 -12.08 17.45 10.41
C ARG A 85 -13.48 17.01 10.83
N GLU A 86 -13.75 15.70 10.78
CA GLU A 86 -15.09 15.12 10.99
C GLU A 86 -15.31 14.62 12.43
N GLY A 87 -14.24 14.48 13.23
CA GLY A 87 -14.28 13.92 14.57
C GLY A 87 -14.39 12.38 14.61
N HIS A 88 -14.43 11.71 13.46
CA HIS A 88 -14.57 10.25 13.36
C HIS A 88 -13.90 9.66 12.10
N CYS A 89 -13.62 8.36 12.11
CA CYS A 89 -13.08 7.62 10.97
C CYS A 89 -14.15 6.91 10.10
N ASN A 90 -15.41 7.34 10.15
CA ASN A 90 -16.49 6.79 9.33
C ASN A 90 -16.45 7.35 7.90
N VAL A 91 -15.46 6.93 7.13
CA VAL A 91 -15.25 7.36 5.74
C VAL A 91 -16.20 6.61 4.79
N PRO A 92 -17.06 7.30 4.02
CA PRO A 92 -17.90 6.66 3.00
C PRO A 92 -17.06 5.92 1.95
N ALA A 93 -17.54 4.78 1.45
CA ALA A 93 -16.75 3.91 0.56
C ALA A 93 -16.28 4.60 -0.76
N SER A 94 -17.07 5.56 -1.26
CA SER A 94 -16.78 6.36 -2.45
C SER A 94 -15.98 7.64 -2.17
N HIS A 95 -15.69 7.94 -0.90
CA HIS A 95 -14.99 9.18 -0.52
C HIS A 95 -13.58 9.24 -1.09
N VAL A 96 -13.25 10.41 -1.62
CA VAL A 96 -11.92 10.75 -2.14
C VAL A 96 -11.39 11.92 -1.31
N GLU A 97 -10.23 11.72 -0.71
CA GLU A 97 -9.51 12.74 0.06
C GLU A 97 -8.20 13.03 -0.66
N ASP A 98 -7.96 14.28 -1.05
CA ASP A 98 -6.76 14.72 -1.78
C ASP A 98 -6.37 13.80 -2.97
N GLY A 99 -7.36 13.43 -3.79
CA GLY A 99 -7.18 12.56 -4.95
C GLY A 99 -7.02 11.07 -4.63
N ALA A 100 -6.89 10.68 -3.36
CA ALA A 100 -6.83 9.29 -2.93
C ALA A 100 -8.22 8.75 -2.56
N LYS A 101 -8.54 7.53 -2.99
CA LYS A 101 -9.82 6.85 -2.69
C LYS A 101 -9.84 6.32 -1.25
N LEU A 102 -9.86 7.23 -0.27
CA LEU A 102 -9.71 6.92 1.15
C LEU A 102 -10.75 5.92 1.66
N GLY A 103 -12.00 6.03 1.22
CA GLY A 103 -13.06 5.07 1.60
C GLY A 103 -12.82 3.65 1.11
N THR A 104 -12.29 3.52 -0.11
CA THR A 104 -11.91 2.23 -0.69
C THR A 104 -10.67 1.66 0.00
N TRP A 105 -9.70 2.51 0.35
CA TRP A 105 -8.52 2.11 1.10
C TRP A 105 -8.88 1.59 2.50
N LEU A 106 -9.74 2.31 3.24
CA LEU A 106 -10.19 1.88 4.57
C LEU A 106 -10.98 0.57 4.52
N SER A 107 -11.84 0.41 3.50
CA SER A 107 -12.55 -0.86 3.24
C SER A 107 -11.58 -2.02 2.96
N THR A 108 -10.45 -1.74 2.31
CA THR A 108 -9.39 -2.73 2.09
C THR A 108 -8.71 -3.11 3.41
N GLN A 109 -8.43 -2.15 4.29
CA GLN A 109 -7.87 -2.44 5.62
C GLN A 109 -8.82 -3.30 6.46
N ARG A 110 -10.13 -3.04 6.42
CA ARG A 110 -11.15 -3.89 7.09
C ARG A 110 -11.15 -5.33 6.57
N LYS A 111 -11.00 -5.54 5.25
CA LYS A 111 -10.85 -6.89 4.66
C LYS A 111 -9.56 -7.58 5.10
N ARG A 112 -8.45 -6.85 5.17
CA ARG A 112 -7.15 -7.36 5.68
C ARG A 112 -7.23 -7.73 7.17
N TYR A 113 -8.00 -6.98 7.96
CA TYR A 113 -8.27 -7.30 9.36
C TYR A 113 -9.07 -8.62 9.48
N GLN A 114 -10.16 -8.78 8.72
CA GLN A 114 -10.92 -10.03 8.68
C GLN A 114 -10.09 -11.22 8.21
N ALA A 115 -9.13 -11.00 7.31
CA ALA A 115 -8.23 -12.06 6.86
C ALA A 115 -7.34 -12.64 7.96
N ARG A 116 -7.24 -12.01 9.14
CA ARG A 116 -6.49 -12.55 10.28
C ARG A 116 -7.07 -13.83 10.86
N SER A 117 -8.38 -14.02 10.75
CA SER A 117 -9.05 -15.26 11.20
C SER A 117 -9.11 -16.34 10.12
N MET A 118 -8.57 -16.07 8.93
CA MET A 118 -8.52 -17.02 7.82
C MET A 118 -7.22 -17.82 7.84
N ASP A 119 -7.29 -19.08 7.43
CA ASP A 119 -6.09 -19.88 7.16
C ASP A 119 -5.31 -19.35 5.94
N GLU A 120 -4.08 -19.85 5.76
CA GLU A 120 -3.21 -19.42 4.66
C GLU A 120 -3.77 -19.77 3.27
N ALA A 121 -4.45 -20.90 3.12
CA ALA A 121 -5.00 -21.35 1.84
C ALA A 121 -6.12 -20.42 1.37
N GLU A 122 -7.02 -20.05 2.27
CA GLU A 122 -8.13 -19.14 1.98
C GLU A 122 -7.63 -17.72 1.71
N ARG A 123 -6.62 -17.24 2.45
CA ARG A 123 -5.96 -15.95 2.17
C ARG A 123 -5.33 -15.90 0.78
N LYS A 124 -4.61 -16.96 0.39
CA LYS A 124 -4.01 -17.08 -0.96
C LYS A 124 -5.07 -17.10 -2.04
N LYS A 125 -6.16 -17.86 -1.84
CA LYS A 125 -7.30 -17.93 -2.76
C LYS A 125 -7.96 -16.57 -2.98
N ARG A 126 -8.15 -15.80 -1.90
CA ARG A 126 -8.75 -14.46 -1.92
C ARG A 126 -7.75 -13.35 -2.29
N LYS A 127 -6.46 -13.68 -2.39
CA LYS A 127 -5.35 -12.73 -2.65
C LYS A 127 -5.35 -11.55 -1.67
N VAL A 128 -5.60 -11.83 -0.39
CA VAL A 128 -5.62 -10.84 0.69
C VAL A 128 -4.55 -11.16 1.73
N SER A 129 -3.74 -10.17 2.09
CA SER A 129 -2.81 -10.29 3.21
C SER A 129 -3.53 -9.98 4.53
N ALA A 130 -3.05 -10.57 5.62
CA ALA A 130 -3.47 -10.13 6.95
C ALA A 130 -2.92 -8.73 7.24
N LEU A 131 -3.69 -7.92 7.96
CA LEU A 131 -3.23 -6.64 8.50
C LEU A 131 -2.26 -6.91 9.66
N ALA A 132 -1.13 -6.21 9.70
CA ALA A 132 -0.13 -6.35 10.75
C ALA A 132 -0.64 -5.76 12.09
N ASP A 133 -0.11 -6.25 13.21
CA ASP A 133 -0.52 -5.78 14.54
C ASP A 133 -0.25 -4.29 14.76
N GLU A 134 0.85 -3.78 14.20
CA GLU A 134 1.19 -2.35 14.26
C GLU A 134 0.23 -1.47 13.45
N GLU A 135 -0.11 -1.89 12.22
CA GLU A 135 -1.10 -1.19 11.37
C GLU A 135 -2.47 -1.12 12.07
N ILE A 136 -2.83 -2.17 12.82
CA ILE A 136 -4.07 -2.23 13.61
C ILE A 136 -4.03 -1.22 14.75
N ARG A 137 -2.96 -1.24 15.56
CA ARG A 137 -2.80 -0.31 16.68
C ARG A 137 -2.87 1.15 16.23
N TRP A 138 -2.26 1.48 15.09
CA TRP A 138 -2.33 2.82 14.53
C TRP A 138 -3.75 3.21 14.12
N LEU A 139 -4.47 2.33 13.44
CA LEU A 139 -5.85 2.59 13.01
C LEU A 139 -6.82 2.65 14.19
N GLU A 140 -6.67 1.79 15.20
CA GLU A 140 -7.42 1.86 16.45
C GLU A 140 -7.14 3.16 17.22
N GLY A 141 -5.88 3.62 17.22
CA GLY A 141 -5.51 4.91 17.79
C GLY A 141 -6.22 6.10 17.16
N LEU A 142 -6.63 5.99 15.89
CA LEU A 142 -7.48 7.00 15.22
C LEU A 142 -8.98 6.80 15.46
N GLY A 143 -9.39 5.75 16.18
CA GLY A 143 -10.79 5.42 16.42
C GLY A 143 -11.44 4.65 15.27
N VAL A 144 -10.65 3.98 14.42
CA VAL A 144 -11.21 3.06 13.40
C VAL A 144 -11.83 1.86 14.10
N LYS A 145 -13.12 1.64 13.86
CA LYS A 145 -13.84 0.46 14.33
C LYS A 145 -13.79 -0.64 13.26
N TRP A 146 -13.40 -1.84 13.69
CA TRP A 146 -13.32 -3.04 12.84
C TRP A 146 -14.64 -3.76 12.70
N ASP A 147 -15.49 -3.62 13.71
CA ASP A 147 -16.77 -4.28 13.80
C ASP A 147 -17.89 -3.27 13.54
N VAL A 148 -18.76 -3.57 12.57
CA VAL A 148 -19.98 -2.81 12.31
C VAL A 148 -21.16 -3.43 13.09
N PHE A 149 -20.97 -4.57 13.75
CA PHE A 149 -22.05 -5.30 14.42
C PHE A 149 -22.28 -4.94 15.90
N ALA A 150 -21.40 -4.16 16.53
CA ALA A 150 -21.48 -3.89 17.97
C ALA A 150 -22.31 -2.67 18.37
N GLU A 151 -22.69 -1.78 17.44
CA GLU A 151 -23.38 -0.52 17.78
C GLU A 151 -24.92 -0.57 17.61
N THR A 152 -25.48 -1.67 17.13
CA THR A 152 -26.94 -1.78 16.91
C THR A 152 -27.71 -2.48 18.03
N TRP A 153 -27.11 -2.72 19.20
CA TRP A 153 -27.73 -3.44 20.32
C TRP A 153 -27.88 -2.65 21.64
N GLU A 154 -27.68 -1.34 21.65
CA GLU A 154 -28.00 -0.47 22.81
C GLU A 154 -29.11 0.56 22.52
N ALA A 155 -30.04 0.26 21.60
CA ALA A 155 -31.16 1.14 21.30
C ALA A 155 -32.50 0.39 21.03
N ASN A 156 -32.80 -0.66 21.81
CA ASN A 156 -34.13 -1.24 21.91
C ASN A 156 -34.48 -1.63 23.34
#